data_AF-A0A5P9I1J6-F1
#
_entry.id   AF-A0A5P9I1J6-F1
#
_cell.length_a   1.000
_cell.length_b   1.000
_cell.length_c   1.000
_cell.angle_alpha   90.00
_cell.angle_beta   90.00
_cell.angle_gamma   90.00
#
_symmetry.space_group_name_H-M   'P 1'
#
loop_
_entity.id
_entity.type
_entity.pdbx_description
1 polymer ?
#
loop_
_entity_poly.entity_id
_entity_poly.type
_entity_poly.pdbx_seq_one_letter_code
_entity_poly.pdbx_strand_id
1 'polypeptide(L)'
;MGCFALSFAVLLAFAMGGGWIGNMWVLMLVGVVIGPAAAMIMTLPVEATRPSVRASGMGVYWAFYYGLMGLAPTALGGVRAATDMAGSPLILAALIMALCAVLWGVFRRLQRQFAAAGPA
;
A
#
# COMPACT_ATOMS: atom_id res chain seq x y z
N MET A 1 0.14 -0.06 -11.94
CA MET A 1 -1.30 0.18 -11.78
C MET A 1 -2.08 -1.10 -11.46
N GLY A 2 -2.00 -2.15 -12.30
CA GLY A 2 -2.82 -3.37 -12.15
C GLY A 2 -2.82 -4.00 -10.76
N CYS A 3 -1.66 -4.15 -10.11
CA CYS A 3 -1.58 -4.78 -8.78
C CYS A 3 -2.30 -3.99 -7.68
N PHE A 4 -2.27 -2.64 -7.71
CA PHE A 4 -2.97 -1.81 -6.73
C PHE A 4 -4.49 -1.87 -6.91
N ALA A 5 -4.96 -1.77 -8.16
CA ALA A 5 -6.37 -1.89 -8.49
C ALA A 5 -6.92 -3.30 -8.16
N LEU A 6 -6.14 -4.34 -8.44
CA LEU A 6 -6.48 -5.72 -8.09
C LEU A 6 -6.54 -5.91 -6.57
N SER A 7 -5.55 -5.39 -5.84
CA SER A 7 -5.55 -5.45 -4.37
C SER A 7 -6.74 -4.72 -3.78
N PHE A 8 -7.09 -3.55 -4.31
CA PHE A 8 -8.28 -2.79 -3.94
C PHE A 8 -9.57 -3.60 -4.16
N ALA A 9 -9.74 -4.16 -5.35
CA ALA A 9 -10.92 -4.94 -5.70
C ALA A 9 -11.06 -6.18 -4.82
N VAL A 10 -9.96 -6.90 -4.56
CA VAL A 10 -9.96 -8.08 -3.70
C VAL A 10 -10.26 -7.72 -2.24
N LEU A 11 -9.69 -6.64 -1.71
CA LEU A 11 -9.98 -6.18 -0.34
C LEU A 11 -11.44 -5.75 -0.18
N LEU A 12 -12.03 -5.05 -1.16
CA LEU A 12 -13.45 -4.69 -1.14
C LEU A 12 -14.36 -5.91 -1.25
N ALA A 13 -14.07 -6.83 -2.17
CA ALA A 13 -14.83 -8.07 -2.31
C ALA A 13 -14.79 -8.88 -1.00
N PHE A 14 -13.64 -8.94 -0.35
CA PHE A 14 -13.47 -9.63 0.92
C PHE A 14 -14.19 -8.93 2.08
N ALA A 15 -14.18 -7.59 2.12
CA ALA A 15 -14.91 -6.81 3.12
C ALA A 15 -16.43 -7.00 3.02
N MET A 16 -16.96 -7.18 1.81
CA MET A 16 -18.40 -7.34 1.55
C MET A 16 -18.88 -8.79 1.58
N GLY A 17 -17.97 -9.77 1.52
CA GLY A 17 -18.30 -11.20 1.37
C GLY A 17 -18.92 -11.89 2.59
N GLY A 18 -19.03 -11.22 3.74
CA GLY A 18 -19.77 -11.66 4.94
C GLY A 18 -19.21 -12.91 5.64
N GLY A 19 -19.36 -14.10 5.04
CA GLY A 19 -19.09 -15.41 5.67
C GLY A 19 -17.67 -15.99 5.46
N TRP A 20 -16.83 -15.34 4.65
CA TRP A 20 -15.56 -15.92 4.18
C TRP A 20 -14.33 -15.35 4.91
N ILE A 21 -14.56 -14.38 5.80
CA ILE A 21 -13.52 -13.59 6.49
C ILE A 21 -12.63 -14.43 7.43
N GLY A 22 -13.02 -15.67 7.74
CA GLY A 22 -12.25 -16.62 8.55
C GLY A 22 -11.63 -17.80 7.80
N ASN A 23 -11.79 -17.90 6.47
CA ASN A 23 -11.29 -19.05 5.72
C ASN A 23 -9.80 -18.88 5.36
N MET A 24 -8.96 -19.80 5.86
CA MET A 24 -7.50 -19.75 5.66
C MET A 24 -7.09 -19.70 4.18
N TRP A 25 -7.79 -20.40 3.30
CA TRP A 25 -7.48 -20.38 1.85
C TRP A 25 -7.73 -19.01 1.23
N VAL A 26 -8.77 -18.31 1.69
CA VAL A 26 -9.09 -16.97 1.21
C VAL A 26 -8.07 -15.96 1.72
N LEU A 27 -7.63 -16.07 2.98
CA LEU A 27 -6.56 -15.24 3.53
C LEU A 27 -5.22 -15.43 2.78
N MET A 28 -4.89 -16.68 2.40
CA MET A 28 -3.72 -16.95 1.56
C MET A 28 -3.84 -16.29 0.19
N LEU A 29 -5.00 -16.42 -0.48
CA LEU A 29 -5.25 -15.77 -1.78
C LEU A 29 -5.11 -14.24 -1.69
N VAL A 30 -5.65 -13.63 -0.63
CA VAL A 30 -5.50 -12.20 -0.36
C VAL A 30 -4.03 -11.82 -0.22
N GLY A 31 -3.24 -12.60 0.53
CA GLY A 31 -1.79 -12.39 0.66
C GLY A 31 -1.04 -12.46 -0.69
N VAL A 32 -1.36 -13.47 -1.51
CA VAL A 32 -0.76 -13.64 -2.85
C VAL A 32 -1.10 -12.47 -3.78
N VAL A 33 -2.31 -11.94 -3.71
CA VAL A 33 -2.75 -10.82 -4.55
C VAL A 33 -2.12 -9.49 -4.11
N ILE A 34 -2.00 -9.26 -2.80
CA ILE A 34 -1.52 -7.98 -2.24
C ILE A 34 0.01 -7.91 -2.25
N GLY A 35 0.70 -9.03 -2.06
CA GLY A 35 2.17 -9.11 -2.00
C GLY A 35 2.92 -8.39 -3.14
N PRO A 36 2.54 -8.58 -4.41
CA PRO A 36 3.17 -7.90 -5.55
C PRO A 36 3.11 -6.37 -5.47
N ALA A 37 2.07 -5.79 -4.87
CA ALA A 37 1.97 -4.35 -4.72
C ALA A 37 3.06 -3.80 -3.77
N ALA A 38 3.39 -4.55 -2.71
CA ALA A 38 4.45 -4.16 -1.78
C ALA A 38 5.83 -4.16 -2.46
N ALA A 39 6.14 -5.18 -3.27
CA ALA A 39 7.39 -5.25 -4.03
C ALA A 39 7.57 -4.04 -4.96
N MET A 40 6.50 -3.63 -5.65
CA MET A 40 6.51 -2.46 -6.53
C MET A 40 6.74 -1.13 -5.80
N ILE A 41 6.32 -1.01 -4.53
CA ILE A 41 6.56 0.21 -3.74
C ILE A 41 8.02 0.29 -3.33
N MET A 42 8.64 -0.83 -2.96
CA MET A 42 10.03 -0.86 -2.48
C MET A 42 11.07 -0.46 -3.54
N THR A 43 10.72 -0.47 -4.83
CA THR A 43 11.63 0.02 -5.88
C THR A 43 11.64 1.54 -6.00
N LEU A 44 10.58 2.22 -5.55
CA LEU A 44 10.41 3.67 -5.75
C LEU A 44 11.47 4.53 -5.05
N PRO A 45 11.89 4.27 -3.80
CA PRO A 45 12.92 5.07 -3.15
C PRO A 45 14.27 4.98 -3.87
N VAL A 46 14.59 3.82 -4.45
CA VAL A 46 15.81 3.62 -5.25
C VAL A 46 15.75 4.40 -6.56
N GLU A 47 14.58 4.48 -7.19
CA GLU A 47 14.35 5.31 -8.37
C GLU A 47 14.38 6.81 -8.06
N ALA A 48 13.91 7.22 -6.88
CA ALA A 48 13.82 8.62 -6.46
C ALA A 48 15.16 9.21 -6.00
N THR A 49 16.17 8.38 -5.75
CA THR A 49 17.43 8.81 -5.12
C THR A 49 18.63 8.62 -6.03
N ARG A 50 19.58 9.56 -5.96
CA ARG A 50 20.86 9.45 -6.66
C ARG A 50 21.67 8.29 -6.08
N PRO A 51 22.50 7.59 -6.87
CA PRO A 51 23.29 6.44 -6.40
C PRO A 51 24.09 6.71 -5.12
N SER A 52 24.65 7.92 -4.96
CA SER A 52 25.45 8.32 -3.80
C SER A 52 24.67 8.42 -2.48
N VAL A 53 23.34 8.57 -2.52
CA VAL A 53 22.50 8.75 -1.32
C VAL A 53 21.42 7.68 -1.19
N ARG A 54 21.47 6.61 -2.00
CA ARG A 54 20.48 5.51 -1.99
C ARG A 54 20.35 4.85 -0.63
N ALA A 55 21.46 4.64 0.09
CA ALA A 55 21.44 4.03 1.41
C ALA A 55 20.60 4.85 2.40
N SER A 56 20.83 6.16 2.46
CA SER A 56 20.06 7.08 3.31
C SER A 56 18.59 7.15 2.89
N GLY A 57 18.33 7.22 1.58
CA GLY A 57 16.96 7.22 1.05
C GLY A 57 16.16 5.96 1.40
N MET A 58 16.79 4.79 1.28
CA MET A 58 16.20 3.53 1.74
C MET A 58 16.01 3.49 3.25
N GLY A 59 16.94 4.06 4.03
CA GLY A 59 16.81 4.19 5.47
C GLY A 59 15.56 4.98 5.88
N VAL A 60 15.31 6.12 5.22
CA VAL A 60 14.09 6.93 5.44
C VAL A 60 12.84 6.12 5.11
N TYR A 61 12.82 5.42 3.97
CA TYR A 61 11.70 4.55 3.60
C TYR A 61 11.41 3.50 4.68
N TRP A 62 12.44 2.79 5.15
CA TRP A 62 12.28 1.75 6.17
C TRP A 62 11.81 2.30 7.52
N ALA A 63 12.30 3.48 7.91
CA ALA A 63 11.86 4.14 9.14
C ALA A 63 10.35 4.42 9.13
N PHE A 64 9.83 4.99 8.02
CA PHE A 64 8.40 5.21 7.86
C PHE A 64 7.62 3.90 7.75
N TYR A 65 8.13 2.93 6.97
CA TYR A 65 7.48 1.64 6.77
C TYR A 65 7.25 0.92 8.10
N TYR A 66 8.29 0.77 8.92
CA TYR A 66 8.17 0.10 10.20
C TYR A 66 7.40 0.92 11.25
N GLY A 67 7.55 2.24 11.23
CA GLY A 67 6.75 3.12 12.09
C GLY A 67 5.26 2.96 11.82
N LEU A 68 4.85 3.01 10.55
CA LEU A 68 3.46 2.81 10.16
C LEU A 68 2.99 1.37 10.36
N MET A 69 3.84 0.37 10.12
CA MET A 69 3.51 -1.04 10.37
C MET A 69 3.23 -1.29 11.86
N GLY A 70 3.95 -0.64 12.77
CA GLY A 70 3.68 -0.73 14.21
C GLY A 70 2.36 -0.04 14.61
N LEU A 71 2.02 1.07 13.96
CA LEU A 71 0.81 1.85 14.27
C LEU A 71 -0.46 1.32 13.59
N ALA A 72 -0.32 0.62 12.46
CA ALA A 72 -1.46 0.20 11.66
C ALA A 72 -2.42 -0.76 12.39
N PRO A 73 -1.96 -1.81 13.12
CA PRO A 73 -2.87 -2.71 13.83
C PRO A 73 -3.71 -2.00 14.89
N THR A 74 -3.10 -1.09 15.65
CA THR A 74 -3.77 -0.28 16.68
C THR A 74 -4.79 0.68 16.06
N ALA A 75 -4.42 1.37 14.98
CA ALA A 75 -5.34 2.26 14.26
C ALA A 75 -6.52 1.50 13.66
N LEU A 76 -6.27 0.38 12.98
CA LEU A 76 -7.30 -0.47 12.37
C LEU A 76 -8.21 -1.12 13.42
N GLY A 77 -7.64 -1.55 14.56
CA GLY A 77 -8.40 -2.05 15.70
C GLY A 77 -9.31 -0.98 16.30
N GLY A 78 -8.84 0.27 16.42
CA GLY A 78 -9.64 1.41 16.83
C GLY A 78 -10.80 1.72 15.88
N VAL A 79 -10.56 1.66 14.57
CA VAL A 79 -11.61 1.83 13.54
C VAL A 79 -12.67 0.73 13.65
N ARG A 80 -12.26 -0.52 13.85
CA ARG A 80 -13.20 -1.62 14.11
C ARG A 80 -14.04 -1.35 15.35
N ALA A 81 -13.42 -0.98 16.46
CA ALA A 81 -14.11 -0.70 17.72
C ALA A 81 -15.10 0.47 17.60
N ALA A 82 -14.77 1.50 16.83
CA ALA A 82 -15.64 2.67 16.64
C ALA A 82 -16.82 2.43 15.70
N THR A 83 -16.69 1.49 14.75
CA THR A 83 -17.72 1.22 13.73
C THR A 83 -18.59 0.01 14.04
N ASP A 84 -18.16 -0.85 14.97
CA ASP A 84 -18.76 -2.17 15.27
C ASP A 84 -18.94 -3.07 14.03
N MET A 85 -18.20 -2.78 12.96
CA MET A 85 -18.26 -3.49 11.69
C MET A 85 -17.01 -4.36 11.52
N ALA A 86 -17.19 -5.68 11.41
CA ALA A 86 -16.07 -6.60 11.20
C ALA A 86 -15.25 -6.30 9.93
N GLY A 87 -15.89 -5.77 8.89
CA GLY A 87 -15.25 -5.43 7.62
C GLY A 87 -14.55 -4.07 7.58
N SER A 88 -14.70 -3.19 8.58
CA SER A 88 -14.18 -1.81 8.50
C SER A 88 -12.65 -1.70 8.36
N PRO A 89 -11.82 -2.57 8.95
CA PRO A 89 -10.37 -2.56 8.69
C PRO A 89 -10.03 -2.87 7.23
N LEU A 90 -10.79 -3.78 6.61
CA LEU A 90 -10.59 -4.19 5.22
C LEU A 90 -11.03 -3.09 4.24
N ILE A 91 -12.13 -2.40 4.55
CA ILE A 91 -12.58 -1.23 3.79
C ILE A 91 -11.51 -0.13 3.86
N LEU A 92 -11.00 0.16 5.06
CA LEU A 92 -9.94 1.15 5.22
C LEU A 92 -8.66 0.76 4.47
N ALA A 93 -8.25 -0.52 4.54
CA ALA A 93 -7.12 -1.03 3.76
C ALA A 93 -7.36 -0.87 2.25
N ALA A 94 -8.57 -1.13 1.76
CA ALA A 94 -8.92 -0.90 0.37
C ALA A 94 -8.77 0.59 0.00
N LEU A 95 -9.32 1.49 0.80
CA LEU A 95 -9.18 2.94 0.57
C LEU A 95 -7.71 3.38 0.51
N ILE A 96 -6.85 2.83 1.39
CA ILE A 96 -5.41 3.07 1.36
C ILE A 96 -4.80 2.56 0.04
N MET A 97 -5.18 1.37 -0.44
CA MET A 97 -4.69 0.86 -1.73
C MET A 97 -5.14 1.72 -2.92
N ALA A 98 -6.36 2.25 -2.89
CA ALA A 98 -6.82 3.21 -3.89
C ALA A 98 -5.99 4.50 -3.84
N LEU A 99 -5.69 5.02 -2.65
CA LEU A 99 -4.82 6.17 -2.47
C LEU A 99 -3.40 5.90 -3.00
N CYS A 100 -2.84 4.72 -2.73
CA CYS A 100 -1.53 4.31 -3.27
C CYS A 100 -1.52 4.32 -4.80
N ALA A 101 -2.60 3.88 -5.47
CA ALA A 101 -2.71 3.93 -6.93
C ALA A 101 -2.66 5.39 -7.45
N VAL A 102 -3.35 6.31 -6.77
CA VAL A 102 -3.34 7.74 -7.10
C VAL A 102 -1.94 8.32 -6.90
N LEU A 103 -1.33 8.10 -5.73
CA LEU A 103 0.01 8.60 -5.39
C LEU A 103 1.08 8.05 -6.34
N TRP A 104 0.98 6.79 -6.75
CA TRP A 104 1.87 6.21 -7.75
C TRP A 104 1.75 6.94 -9.10
N GLY A 105 0.52 7.25 -9.53
CA GLY A 105 0.28 8.03 -10.74
C GLY A 105 0.89 9.43 -10.66
N VAL A 106 0.74 10.11 -9.52
CA VAL A 106 1.35 11.41 -9.26
C VAL A 106 2.87 11.31 -9.28
N PHE A 107 3.47 10.34 -8.58
CA PHE A 107 4.90 10.11 -8.55
C PHE A 107 5.48 9.91 -9.96
N ARG A 108 4.85 9.07 -10.78
CA ARG A 108 5.28 8.83 -12.17
C ARG A 108 5.17 10.09 -13.04
N ARG A 109 4.15 10.93 -12.82
CA ARG A 109 4.03 12.22 -13.51
C ARG A 109 5.16 13.17 -13.12
N LEU A 110 5.42 13.32 -11.82
CA LEU A 110 6.51 14.15 -11.31
C LEU A 110 7.87 13.66 -11.82
N GLN A 111 8.13 12.35 -11.75
CA GLN A 111 9.37 11.73 -12.23
C GLN A 111 9.64 12.06 -13.72
N ARG A 112 8.60 12.03 -14.57
CA ARG A 112 8.70 12.42 -15.98
C ARG A 112 8.98 13.91 -16.15
N GLN A 113 8.33 14.77 -15.36
CA GLN A 113 8.56 16.22 -15.41
C GLN A 113 9.98 16.58 -15.00
N PHE A 114 10.50 16.00 -13.92
CA PHE A 114 11.87 16.22 -13.48
C PHE A 114 12.92 15.63 -14.44
N ALA A 115 12.61 14.51 -15.11
CA ALA A 115 13.46 13.98 -16.17
C ALA A 115 13.47 14.87 -17.42
N ALA A 116 12.33 15.47 -17.78
CA ALA A 116 12.19 16.36 -18.93
C ALA A 116 12.81 17.75 -18.70
N ALA A 117 12.89 18.20 -17.44
CA ALA A 117 13.51 19.48 -17.09
C ALA A 117 15.03 19.51 -17.27
N GLY A 118 15.68 18.34 -17.45
CA GLY A 118 17.14 18.22 -17.60
C GLY A 118 17.92 18.60 -16.33
N PRO A 119 19.17 18.13 -16.16
CA PRO A 119 20.02 18.61 -15.08
C PRO A 119 20.38 20.08 -15.34
N ALA A 120 20.07 20.95 -14.36
CA ALA A 120 20.69 22.28 -14.25
C ALA A 120 22.18 22.14 -13.93
#